data_AF-A0A965UMV9-F1
#
_entry.id   AF-A0A965UMV9-F1
#
_cell.length_a   1.000
_cell.length_b   1.000
_cell.length_c   1.000
_cell.angle_alpha   90.00
_cell.angle_beta   90.00
_cell.angle_gamma   90.00
#
_symmetry.space_group_name_H-M   'P 1'
#
loop_
_entity.id
_entity.type
_entity.pdbx_description
1 polymer ?
#
loop_
_entity_poly.entity_id
_entity_poly.type
_entity_poly.pdbx_seq_one_letter_code
_entity_poly.pdbx_strand_id
1 'polypeptide(L)' 'MNDTLEYLIKKIGEERTNLADCLVEGNLNDFAQYQFLCGQARGLLVAQVLIQDLAKQLEYDDD' A
#
# COMPACT_ATOMS: atom_id res chain seq x y z
N MET A 1 12.14 9.70 12.15
CA MET A 1 11.46 8.61 11.44
C MET A 1 12.18 7.27 11.61
N ASN A 2 11.46 6.21 12.02
CA ASN A 2 12.01 4.87 12.21
C ASN A 2 12.27 4.19 10.84
N ASP A 3 13.53 3.87 10.52
CA ASP A 3 13.96 3.22 9.25
C ASP A 3 13.10 2.03 8.83
N THR A 4 12.55 1.30 9.82
CA THR A 4 11.66 0.15 9.58
C THR A 4 10.32 0.59 8.99
N LEU A 5 9.74 1.68 9.49
CA LEU A 5 8.44 2.19 9.02
C LEU A 5 8.57 2.80 7.62
N GLU A 6 9.68 3.48 7.34
CA GLU A 6 9.98 3.98 6.00
C GLU A 6 10.12 2.84 4.98
N TYR A 7 10.85 1.79 5.35
CA TYR A 7 10.98 0.59 4.52
C TYR A 7 9.63 -0.04 4.21
N LEU A 8 8.74 -0.15 5.21
CA LEU A 8 7.39 -0.69 5.02
C LEU A 8 6.55 0.19 4.09
N ILE A 9 6.58 1.52 4.26
CA ILE A 9 5.87 2.45 3.38
C ILE A 9 6.36 2.30 1.93
N LYS A 10 7.68 2.20 1.73
CA LYS A 10 8.28 2.00 0.41
C LYS A 10 7.80 0.69 -0.21
N LYS A 11 7.86 -0.42 0.53
CA LYS A 11 7.41 -1.73 0.04
C LYS A 11 5.94 -1.76 -0.32
N ILE A 12 5.08 -1.15 0.49
CA ILE A 12 3.66 -1.04 0.18
C ILE A 12 3.43 -0.20 -1.09
N GLY A 13 4.21 0.87 -1.28
CA GLY A 13 4.19 1.66 -2.50
C GLY A 13 4.55 0.84 -3.75
N GLU A 14 5.63 0.07 -3.68
CA GLU A 14 6.06 -0.84 -4.78
C GLU A 14 4.94 -1.83 -5.15
N GLU A 15 4.33 -2.50 -4.17
CA GLU A 15 3.24 -3.45 -4.42
C GLU A 15 1.99 -2.78 -5.00
N ARG A 16 1.65 -1.57 -4.55
CA ARG A 16 0.54 -0.80 -5.14
C ARG A 16 0.80 -0.45 -6.60
N THR A 17 2.03 -0.09 -6.96
CA THR A 17 2.41 0.15 -8.35
C THR A 17 2.29 -1.12 -9.18
N ASN A 18 2.80 -2.26 -8.70
CA ASN A 18 2.67 -3.54 -9.38
C ASN A 18 1.20 -3.89 -9.68
N LEU A 19 0.31 -3.71 -8.69
CA LEU A 19 -1.12 -3.94 -8.88
C LEU A 19 -1.75 -2.96 -9.88
N ALA A 20 -1.35 -1.69 -9.85
CA ALA A 20 -1.82 -0.70 -10.82
C ALA A 20 -1.39 -1.07 -12.25
N ASP A 21 -0.15 -1.51 -12.42
CA ASP A 21 0.36 -1.95 -13.72
C ASP A 21 -0.41 -3.17 -14.22
N CYS A 22 -0.67 -4.18 -13.38
CA CYS A 22 -1.52 -5.32 -13.75
C CYS A 22 -2.94 -4.90 -14.18
N LEU A 23 -3.53 -3.90 -13.52
CA LEU A 23 -4.84 -3.37 -13.87
C LEU A 23 -4.81 -2.62 -15.21
N VAL A 24 -3.74 -1.86 -15.49
CA VAL A 24 -3.57 -1.08 -16.72
C VAL A 24 -3.26 -1.98 -17.91
N GLU A 25 -2.44 -3.01 -17.74
CA GLU A 25 -2.11 -3.99 -18.78
C GLU A 25 -3.36 -4.76 -19.25
N GLY A 26 -4.39 -4.86 -18.41
CA GLY A 26 -5.69 -5.42 -18.79
C GLY A 26 -5.68 -6.93 -19.01
N ASN A 27 -4.61 -7.63 -18.62
CA ASN A 27 -4.49 -9.10 -18.67
C ASN A 27 -5.28 -9.77 -17.54
N LEU A 28 -6.55 -9.40 -17.39
CA LEU A 28 -7.47 -9.93 -16.38
C LEU A 28 -8.41 -10.94 -17.02
N ASN A 29 -8.53 -12.11 -16.41
CA ASN A 29 -9.32 -13.23 -16.90
C ASN A 29 -10.83 -12.94 -16.82
N ASP A 30 -11.26 -12.23 -15.78
CA ASP A 30 -12.66 -11.88 -15.56
C ASP A 30 -12.82 -10.66 -14.63
N PHE A 31 -14.07 -10.25 -14.46
CA PHE A 31 -14.43 -9.15 -13.57
C PHE A 31 -14.15 -9.47 -12.09
N ALA A 32 -14.20 -10.74 -11.69
CA ALA A 32 -13.90 -11.15 -10.32
C ALA A 32 -12.42 -10.89 -9.99
N GLN A 33 -11.51 -11.18 -10.92
CA GLN A 33 -10.09 -10.88 -10.79
C GLN A 33 -9.85 -9.37 -10.71
N TYR A 34 -10.54 -8.57 -11.52
CA TYR A 34 -10.49 -7.11 -11.40
C TYR A 34 -10.91 -6.64 -10.00
N GLN A 35 -12.07 -7.09 -9.51
CA GLN A 35 -12.55 -6.72 -8.17
C GLN A 35 -11.58 -7.14 -7.07
N PHE A 36 -10.98 -8.32 -7.20
CA PHE A 36 -9.99 -8.84 -6.25
C PHE A 36 -8.74 -7.95 -6.21
N LEU A 37 -8.17 -7.57 -7.36
CA LEU A 37 -6.99 -6.70 -7.43
C LEU A 37 -7.28 -5.29 -6.90
N CYS A 38 -8.45 -4.72 -7.23
CA CYS A 38 -8.89 -3.44 -6.64
C CYS A 38 -9.05 -3.53 -5.11
N GLY A 39 -9.55 -4.65 -4.61
CA GLY A 39 -9.64 -4.92 -3.17
C GLY A 39 -8.27 -4.97 -2.49
N GLN A 40 -7.31 -5.68 -3.09
CA GLN A 40 -5.92 -5.70 -2.62
C GLN A 40 -5.30 -4.30 -2.60
N ALA A 41 -5.40 -3.55 -3.70
CA ALA A 41 -4.85 -2.20 -3.80
C ALA A 41 -5.44 -1.27 -2.73
N ARG A 42 -6.74 -1.40 -2.43
CA ARG A 42 -7.41 -0.66 -1.34
C ARG A 42 -6.87 -1.07 0.03
N GLY A 43 -6.68 -2.37 0.28
CA GLY A 43 -6.11 -2.87 1.53
C GLY A 43 -4.70 -2.34 1.78
N LEU A 44 -3.85 -2.35 0.74
CA LEU A 44 -2.50 -1.78 0.81
C LEU A 44 -2.53 -0.27 1.09
N LEU A 45 -3.45 0.47 0.49
CA LEU A 45 -3.61 1.91 0.79
C LEU A 45 -3.97 2.14 2.27
N VAL A 46 -4.91 1.36 2.82
CA VAL A 46 -5.27 1.45 4.25
C VAL A 46 -4.07 1.14 5.13
N ALA A 47 -3.30 0.08 4.82
CA ALA A 47 -2.10 -0.27 5.56
C ALA A 47 -1.05 0.86 5.53
N GLN A 48 -0.83 1.48 4.36
CA GLN A 48 0.09 2.60 4.22
C GLN A 48 -0.30 3.78 5.11
N VAL A 49 -1.59 4.15 5.15
CA VAL A 49 -2.09 5.24 5.99
C VAL A 49 -1.87 4.93 7.47
N LEU A 50 -2.22 3.73 7.92
CA LEU A 50 -2.03 3.33 9.33
C LEU A 50 -0.55 3.40 9.76
N ILE A 51 0.37 2.98 8.89
CA ILE A 51 1.81 3.04 9.16
C ILE A 51 2.32 4.48 9.18
N GLN A 52 1.83 5.33 8.26
CA GLN A 52 2.18 6.75 8.22
C GLN A 52 1.68 7.48 9.48
N ASP A 53 0.48 7.15 9.94
CA ASP A 53 -0.08 7.74 11.15
C ASP A 53 0.68 7.29 12.39
N LEU A 54 1.06 6.01 12.48
CA LEU A 54 1.93 5.50 13.53
C LEU A 54 3.31 6.19 13.51
N ALA A 55 3.92 6.35 12.34
CA ALA A 55 5.21 7.01 12.21
C ALA A 55 5.16 8.44 12.75
N LYS A 56 4.10 9.20 12.42
CA LYS A 56 3.88 10.54 12.96
C LYS A 56 3.70 10.53 14.48
N GLN A 57 2.88 9.61 15.02
CA GLN A 57 2.68 9.51 16.46
C GLN A 57 3.97 9.27 17.22
N LEU A 58 4.82 8.36 16.73
CA LEU A 58 6.12 8.08 17.34
C LEU A 58 7.08 9.27 17.25
N GLU A 59 7.03 10.04 16.17
CA GLU A 59 7.81 11.30 16.06
C GLU A 59 7.35 12.36 17.06
N TYR A 60 6.06 12.43 17.37
CA TYR A 60 5.53 13.35 18.39
C TYR A 60 5.76 12.87 19.83
N ASP A 61 5.81 11.55 20.09
CA ASP A 61 6.03 10.98 21.42
C ASP A 61 7.52 10.98 21.83
N ASP A 62 8.44 11.05 20.85
CA ASP A 62 9.90 11.13 21.08
C ASP A 62 10.41 12.58 21.28
N ASP A 63 9.56 13.60 21.12
CA ASP A 63 9.81 15.05 21.38
C ASP A 63 9.29 15.51 22.76
#